data_AF-A0A3B9MLG7-F1
#
_entry.id   AF-A0A3B9MLG7-F1
#
_cell.length_a   1.000
_cell.length_b   1.000
_cell.length_c   1.000
_cell.angle_alpha   90.00
_cell.angle_beta   90.00
_cell.angle_gamma   90.00
#
_symmetry.space_group_name_H-M   'P 1'
#
loop_
_entity.id
_entity.type
_entity.pdbx_description
1 polymer ?
#
loop_
_entity_poly.entity_id
_entity_poly.type
_entity_poly.pdbx_seq_one_letter_code
_entity_poly.pdbx_strand_id
1 'polypeptide(L)'
;MDRSLPVEIDRTIAEIVARYRTMGVRGFHDLRTRRSGSQKFIDLHLEVDRDKRFEEAHGLTVRVLRAIEAEIPRSKVHIHSDPVE
;
A
#
# COMPACT_ATOMS: atom_id res chain seq x y z
N MET A 1 14.08 15.69 -9.62
CA MET A 1 13.86 14.61 -10.61
C MET A 1 13.41 13.37 -9.85
N ASP A 2 12.10 13.15 -9.79
CA ASP A 2 11.51 11.96 -9.19
C ASP A 2 11.83 10.74 -10.05
N ARG A 3 12.83 9.95 -9.63
CA ARG A 3 13.01 8.60 -10.16
C ARG A 3 12.05 7.71 -9.39
N SER A 4 11.01 7.23 -10.08
CA SER A 4 10.22 6.09 -9.59
C SER A 4 11.19 4.98 -9.19
N LEU A 5 10.97 4.36 -8.03
CA LEU A 5 11.79 3.27 -7.53
C LEU A 5 11.70 2.05 -8.48
N PRO A 6 12.63 1.09 -8.40
CA PRO A 6 12.68 -0.05 -9.33
C PRO A 6 11.37 -0.83 -9.37
N VAL A 7 11.06 -1.42 -10.53
CA VAL A 7 9.91 -2.33 -10.81
C VAL A 7 9.71 -3.42 -9.73
N GLU A 8 10.78 -3.74 -9.01
CA GLU A 8 10.78 -4.67 -7.88
C GLU A 8 9.86 -4.22 -6.74
N ILE A 9 9.77 -2.92 -6.44
CA ILE A 9 8.90 -2.40 -5.36
C ILE A 9 7.43 -2.59 -5.71
N ASP A 10 7.04 -2.28 -6.94
CA ASP A 10 5.66 -2.42 -7.41
C ASP A 10 5.19 -3.88 -7.30
N ARG A 11 6.06 -4.83 -7.67
CA ARG A 11 5.80 -6.27 -7.54
C ARG A 11 5.64 -6.68 -6.07
N THR A 12 6.56 -6.25 -5.21
CA THR A 12 6.46 -6.53 -3.77
C THR A 12 5.18 -5.98 -3.17
N ILE A 13 4.79 -4.74 -3.51
CA ILE A 13 3.52 -4.15 -3.04
C ILE A 13 2.33 -4.95 -3.55
N ALA A 14 2.32 -5.33 -4.83
CA ALA A 14 1.24 -6.15 -5.39
C ALA A 14 1.11 -7.52 -4.71
N GLU A 15 2.22 -8.19 -4.43
CA GLU A 15 2.25 -9.46 -3.69
C GLU A 15 1.72 -9.29 -2.27
N ILE A 16 2.10 -8.22 -1.57
CA ILE A 16 1.61 -7.92 -0.22
C ILE A 16 0.10 -7.67 -0.26
N VAL A 17 -0.37 -6.77 -1.13
CA VAL A 17 -1.81 -6.46 -1.30
C VAL A 17 -2.61 -7.72 -1.60
N ALA A 18 -2.09 -8.62 -2.46
CA ALA A 18 -2.75 -9.87 -2.80
C ALA A 18 -3.01 -10.78 -1.58
N ARG A 19 -2.14 -10.76 -0.55
CA ARG A 19 -2.32 -11.54 0.70
C ARG A 19 -3.57 -11.13 1.48
N TYR A 20 -4.06 -9.90 1.29
CA TYR A 20 -5.21 -9.35 2.01
C TYR A 20 -6.53 -9.42 1.22
N ARG A 21 -6.53 -10.05 0.03
CA ARG A 21 -7.73 -10.14 -0.82
C ARG A 21 -8.92 -10.79 -0.14
N THR A 22 -8.70 -11.87 0.61
CA THR A 22 -9.75 -12.58 1.35
C THR A 22 -10.30 -11.78 2.52
N MET A 23 -9.59 -10.72 2.94
CA MET A 23 -9.98 -9.84 4.02
C MET A 23 -10.68 -8.57 3.53
N GLY A 24 -10.91 -8.42 2.21
CA GLY A 24 -11.63 -7.32 1.58
C GLY A 24 -10.77 -6.18 1.02
N VAL A 25 -9.50 -6.46 0.72
CA VAL A 25 -8.69 -5.61 -0.18
C VAL A 25 -8.92 -6.06 -1.62
N ARG A 26 -9.20 -5.13 -2.53
CA ARG A 26 -9.44 -5.45 -3.96
C ARG A 26 -8.21 -5.22 -4.82
N GLY A 27 -7.43 -4.20 -4.48
CA GLY A 27 -6.30 -3.76 -5.28
C GLY A 27 -5.67 -2.50 -4.72
N PHE A 28 -4.88 -1.86 -5.57
CA PHE A 28 -4.31 -0.55 -5.29
C PHE A 28 -4.08 0.20 -6.61
N HIS A 29 -4.05 1.52 -6.55
CA HIS A 29 -3.73 2.38 -7.67
C HIS A 29 -2.98 3.64 -7.21
N ASP A 30 -2.59 4.50 -8.17
CA ASP A 30 -1.78 5.72 -7.95
C ASP A 30 -0.55 5.51 -7.06
N LEU A 31 0.15 4.38 -7.27
CA LEU A 31 1.40 4.09 -6.56
C LEU A 31 2.48 5.08 -6.99
N ARG A 32 2.94 5.87 -6.02
CA ARG A 32 4.04 6.82 -6.18
C ARG A 32 5.15 6.45 -5.25
N THR A 33 6.34 6.35 -5.82
CA THR A 33 7.54 6.04 -5.06
C THR A 33 8.59 7.11 -5.30
N ARG A 34 9.22 7.57 -4.22
CA ARG A 34 10.34 8.50 -4.30
C ARG A 34 11.39 8.20 -3.25
N ARG A 35 12.59 8.71 -3.46
CA ARG A 35 13.73 8.51 -2.57
C ARG A 35 14.31 9.85 -2.13
N SER A 36 14.60 9.99 -0.84
CA SER A 36 15.39 11.09 -0.29
C SER A 36 16.54 10.52 0.54
N GLY A 37 17.75 10.62 0.02
CA GLY A 37 18.93 10.00 0.65
C GLY A 37 18.79 8.48 0.76
N SER A 38 18.78 7.96 1.99
CA SER A 38 18.59 6.53 2.29
C SER A 38 17.12 6.15 2.57
N GLN A 39 16.23 7.13 2.68
CA GLN A 39 14.81 6.94 2.98
C GLN A 39 14.00 6.81 1.68
N LYS A 40 13.10 5.84 1.65
CA LYS A 40 12.09 5.65 0.61
C LYS A 40 10.75 6.16 1.13
N PHE A 41 9.98 6.76 0.25
CA PHE A 41 8.60 7.18 0.50
C PHE A 41 7.72 6.48 -0.53
N ILE A 42 6.63 5.90 -0.04
CA ILE A 42 5.68 5.13 -0.81
C ILE A 42 4.30 5.68 -0.47
N ASP A 43 3.63 6.24 -1.47
CA ASP A 43 2.26 6.72 -1.37
C ASP A 43 1.41 5.86 -2.33
N LEU A 44 0.28 5.33 -1.86
CA LEU A 44 -0.65 4.59 -2.71
C LEU A 44 -2.11 4.75 -2.26
N HIS A 45 -3.03 4.47 -3.17
CA HIS A 45 -4.44 4.29 -2.86
C HIS A 45 -4.74 2.80 -2.76
N LEU A 46 -5.29 2.35 -1.65
CA LEU A 46 -5.70 0.98 -1.41
C LEU A 46 -7.20 0.85 -1.63
N GLU A 47 -7.59 -0.05 -2.51
CA GLU A 47 -8.99 -0.34 -2.80
C GLU A 47 -9.51 -1.35 -1.79
N VAL A 48 -10.55 -0.98 -1.06
CA VAL A 48 -11.18 -1.80 0.00
C VAL A 48 -12.67 -1.93 -0.25
N ASP A 49 -13.24 -3.05 0.20
CA ASP A 49 -14.68 -3.31 0.10
C ASP A 49 -15.52 -2.18 0.69
N ARG A 50 -16.43 -1.61 -0.12
CA ARG A 50 -17.36 -0.55 0.31
C ARG A 50 -18.26 -0.98 1.47
N ASP A 51 -18.59 -2.27 1.57
CA ASP A 51 -19.50 -2.80 2.60
C ASP A 51 -18.84 -2.95 3.99
N LYS A 52 -17.52 -2.73 4.10
CA LYS A 52 -16.83 -2.80 5.39
C LYS A 52 -17.14 -1.61 6.26
N ARG A 53 -17.21 -1.87 7.57
CA ARG A 53 -17.22 -0.77 8.55
C ARG A 53 -15.92 0.00 8.46
N PHE A 54 -16.00 1.31 8.69
CA PHE A 54 -14.85 2.20 8.67
C PHE A 54 -13.68 1.68 9.52
N GLU A 55 -13.95 1.17 10.73
CA GLU A 55 -12.93 0.63 11.62
C GLU A 55 -12.22 -0.61 11.05
N GLU A 56 -12.96 -1.47 10.33
CA GLU A 56 -12.41 -2.66 9.68
C GLU A 56 -11.55 -2.28 8.48
N ALA A 57 -12.04 -1.35 7.65
CA ALA A 57 -11.29 -0.82 6.52
C ALA A 57 -9.99 -0.14 6.99
N HIS A 58 -10.07 0.72 8.00
CA HIS A 58 -8.91 1.36 8.61
C HIS A 58 -7.92 0.32 9.17
N GLY A 59 -8.41 -0.67 9.92
CA GLY A 59 -7.57 -1.74 10.45
C GLY A 59 -6.87 -2.55 9.36
N LEU A 60 -7.54 -2.80 8.23
CA LEU A 60 -6.98 -3.48 7.06
C LEU A 60 -5.89 -2.63 6.40
N THR A 61 -6.15 -1.35 6.18
CA THR A 61 -5.18 -0.38 5.66
C THR A 61 -3.92 -0.32 6.52
N VAL A 62 -4.07 -0.26 7.86
CA VAL A 62 -2.94 -0.26 8.78
C VAL A 62 -2.13 -1.57 8.69
N ARG A 63 -2.79 -2.71 8.53
CA ARG A 63 -2.11 -4.01 8.35
C ARG A 63 -1.30 -4.05 7.05
N VAL A 64 -1.86 -3.59 5.94
CA VAL A 64 -1.17 -3.51 4.64
C VAL A 64 0.03 -2.57 4.75
N LEU A 65 -0.16 -1.38 5.32
CA LEU A 65 0.91 -0.40 5.55
C LEU A 65 2.10 -1.02 6.30
N ARG A 66 1.81 -1.68 7.44
CA ARG A 66 2.84 -2.33 8.26
C ARG A 66 3.56 -3.45 7.52
N ALA A 67 2.85 -4.21 6.69
CA ALA A 67 3.46 -5.26 5.88
C ALA A 67 4.42 -4.69 4.83
N ILE A 68 4.05 -3.59 4.17
CA ILE A 68 4.92 -2.92 3.20
C ILE A 68 6.16 -2.35 3.91
N GLU A 69 6.01 -1.72 5.08
CA GLU A 69 7.15 -1.17 5.83
C GLU A 69 8.11 -2.26 6.32
N ALA A 70 7.59 -3.45 6.66
CA ALA A 70 8.40 -4.59 7.06
C ALA A 70 9.20 -5.19 5.89
N GLU A 71 8.58 -5.33 4.71
CA GLU A 71 9.21 -5.96 3.54
C GLU A 71 10.16 -5.00 2.80
N ILE A 72 9.95 -3.68 2.93
CA ILE A 72 10.74 -2.65 2.26
C ILE A 72 11.50 -1.82 3.30
N PRO A 73 12.74 -2.20 3.65
CA PRO A 73 13.53 -1.47 4.64
C PRO A 73 13.74 0.00 4.27
N ARG A 74 13.75 0.84 5.32
CA ARG A 74 13.89 2.30 5.22
C ARG A 74 12.80 2.92 4.34
N SER A 75 11.57 2.42 4.43
CA SER A 75 10.41 3.04 3.80
C SER A 75 9.56 3.78 4.84
N LYS A 76 8.87 4.81 4.38
CA LYS A 76 7.72 5.42 5.04
C LYS A 76 6.55 5.27 4.08
N VAL A 77 5.49 4.63 4.54
CA VAL A 77 4.35 4.30 3.69
C VAL A 77 3.15 5.14 4.12
N HIS A 78 2.44 5.71 3.15
CA HIS A 78 1.16 6.37 3.36
C HIS A 78 0.14 5.73 2.42
N ILE A 79 -1.01 5.37 2.97
CA ILE A 79 -2.08 4.72 2.23
C ILE A 79 -3.36 5.53 2.39
N HIS A 80 -3.92 5.98 1.27
CA HIS A 80 -5.30 6.43 1.19
C HIS A 80 -6.21 5.23 0.96
N SER A 81 -7.37 5.17 1.60
CA SER A 81 -8.30 4.03 1.46
C SER A 81 -9.50 4.43 0.63
N ASP A 82 -9.67 3.78 -0.51
CA ASP A 82 -10.75 4.05 -1.46
C ASP A 82 -11.78 2.91 -1.41
N PRO A 83 -13.05 3.20 -1.07
CA PRO A 83 -14.10 2.19 -1.10
C PRO A 83 -14.50 1.88 -2.55
N VAL A 84 -14.33 0.63 -2.96
CA VAL A 84 -14.73 0.12 -4.27
C VAL A 84 -15.86 -0.91 -4.15
N GLU A 85 -16.61 -1.07 -5.25
CA GLU A 85 -17.72 -2.03 -5.37
C GLU A 85 -17.23 -3.46 -5.64
#